data_AF-A0A401P3M6-F1
#
_entry.id   AF-A0A401P3M6-F1
#
_cell.length_a   1.000
_cell.length_b   1.000
_cell.length_c   1.000
_cell.angle_alpha   90.00
_cell.angle_beta   90.00
_cell.angle_gamma   90.00
#
_symmetry.space_group_name_H-M   'P 1'
#
loop_
_entity.id
_entity.type
_entity.pdbx_description
1 polymer ?
#
loop_
_entity_poly.entity_id
_entity_poly.type
_entity_poly.pdbx_seq_one_letter_code
_entity_poly.pdbx_strand_id
1 'polypeptide(L)'
;FIDFLVSQHSVAKSLRDVLVFKIVPMLNPDGVFLGNYRCSLMGFDLNRHWQDPSAWAHPTLYGVKQLIVQMYDNPKASMEFYIDIHAHSTMMNGFMYGNIFEDEERFQRQAVFPRLLCQNAEDFSFSSTCFNRDAVKAGTGRRFLGGLLDDTSYCYTLEVSFYSYVVGGTTSTVPYTEEACILLM
;
A
#
# COMPACT_ATOMS: atom_id res chain seq x y z
N PHE A 1 3.21 4.75 12.63
CA PHE A 1 3.87 5.22 11.37
C PHE A 1 3.95 6.74 11.27
N ILE A 2 2.82 7.46 11.20
CA ILE A 2 2.83 8.93 11.06
C ILE A 2 3.55 9.58 12.24
N ASP A 3 3.31 9.12 13.47
CA ASP A 3 3.96 9.65 14.68
C ASP A 3 5.49 9.52 14.60
N PHE A 4 5.99 8.34 14.20
CA PHE A 4 7.40 8.13 13.90
C PHE A 4 7.91 9.10 12.84
N LEU A 5 7.19 9.23 11.71
CA LEU A 5 7.57 10.12 10.62
C LEU A 5 7.58 11.60 10.97
N VAL A 6 6.87 12.05 12.00
CA VAL A 6 6.92 13.46 12.48
C VAL A 6 7.81 13.64 13.71
N SER A 7 8.27 12.54 14.31
CA SER A 7 9.11 12.55 15.50
C SER A 7 10.49 13.16 15.28
N GLN A 8 11.20 13.36 16.38
CA GLN A 8 12.60 13.81 16.40
C GLN A 8 13.62 12.69 16.20
N HIS A 9 13.17 11.45 15.97
CA HIS A 9 14.04 10.30 15.74
C HIS A 9 14.99 10.58 14.56
N SER A 10 16.27 10.21 14.70
CA SER A 10 17.31 10.50 13.71
C SER A 10 16.98 9.94 12.33
N VAL A 11 16.51 8.69 12.28
CA VAL A 11 16.06 8.03 11.04
C VAL A 11 14.90 8.79 10.40
N ALA A 12 13.91 9.24 11.17
CA ALA A 12 12.77 9.99 10.64
C ALA A 12 13.20 11.34 10.04
N LYS A 13 14.18 12.02 10.66
CA LYS A 13 14.77 13.25 10.10
C LYS A 13 15.46 12.98 8.76
N SER A 14 16.35 11.99 8.72
CA SER A 14 17.05 11.60 7.50
C SER A 14 16.11 11.21 6.37
N LEU A 15 15.00 10.54 6.67
CA LEU A 15 13.96 10.23 5.67
C LEU A 15 13.30 11.51 5.15
N ARG A 16 12.96 12.47 6.02
CA ARG A 16 12.32 13.73 5.60
C ARG A 16 13.26 14.66 4.82
N ASP A 17 14.58 14.51 4.99
CA ASP A 17 15.58 15.29 4.24
C ASP A 17 15.68 14.86 2.77
N VAL A 18 15.30 13.61 2.45
CA VAL A 18 15.46 13.02 1.12
C VAL A 18 14.15 12.56 0.46
N LEU A 19 13.07 12.38 1.24
CA LEU A 19 11.77 11.92 0.75
C LEU A 19 10.64 12.84 1.17
N VAL A 20 9.65 12.95 0.27
CA VAL A 20 8.37 13.60 0.56
C VAL A 20 7.29 12.53 0.69
N PHE A 21 6.74 12.39 1.89
CA PHE A 21 5.64 11.46 2.14
C PHE A 21 4.29 12.12 1.86
N LYS A 22 3.46 11.45 1.06
CA LYS A 22 2.07 11.85 0.80
C LYS A 22 1.15 10.75 1.31
N ILE A 23 0.44 11.05 2.38
CA ILE A 23 -0.33 10.06 3.13
C ILE A 23 -1.81 10.44 3.06
N VAL A 24 -2.62 9.52 2.53
CA VAL A 24 -4.09 9.60 2.56
C VAL A 24 -4.53 8.61 3.63
N PRO A 25 -4.84 9.06 4.86
CA PRO A 25 -5.07 8.15 5.98
C PRO A 25 -6.33 7.30 5.80
N MET A 26 -7.30 7.78 5.03
CA MET A 26 -8.55 7.06 4.79
C MET A 26 -9.12 7.42 3.42
N LEU A 27 -9.27 6.41 2.56
CA LEU A 27 -9.84 6.59 1.22
C LEU A 27 -11.37 6.51 1.20
N ASN A 28 -11.98 5.80 2.15
CA ASN A 28 -13.43 5.54 2.20
C ASN A 28 -14.05 5.96 3.55
N PRO A 29 -14.05 7.26 3.89
CA PRO A 29 -14.56 7.74 5.18
C PRO A 29 -16.05 7.41 5.38
N ASP A 30 -16.89 7.58 4.35
CA ASP A 30 -18.32 7.33 4.46
C ASP A 30 -18.63 5.85 4.66
N GLY A 31 -17.94 4.96 3.93
CA GLY A 31 -18.10 3.52 4.11
C GLY A 31 -17.71 3.09 5.52
N VAL A 32 -16.59 3.61 6.05
CA VAL A 32 -16.16 3.32 7.42
C VAL A 32 -17.18 3.80 8.45
N PHE A 33 -17.66 5.04 8.32
CA PHE A 33 -18.67 5.60 9.23
C PHE A 33 -19.95 4.75 9.29
N LEU A 34 -20.35 4.15 8.17
CA LEU A 34 -21.54 3.30 8.06
C LEU A 34 -21.29 1.84 8.49
N GLY A 35 -20.05 1.46 8.81
CA GLY A 35 -19.68 0.08 9.09
C GLY A 35 -19.60 -0.81 7.84
N ASN A 36 -19.47 -0.22 6.65
CA ASN A 36 -19.25 -1.00 5.43
C ASN A 36 -17.84 -1.59 5.44
N TYR A 37 -17.77 -2.89 5.18
CA TYR A 37 -16.51 -3.61 5.09
C TYR A 37 -15.70 -3.26 3.84
N ARG A 38 -16.36 -3.15 2.67
CA ARG A 38 -15.69 -3.10 1.35
C ARG A 38 -16.10 -1.95 0.46
N CYS A 39 -17.36 -1.50 0.59
CA CYS A 39 -17.96 -0.57 -0.35
C CYS A 39 -18.06 0.85 0.21
N SER A 40 -18.10 1.84 -0.68
CA SER A 40 -18.48 3.21 -0.34
C SER A 40 -19.96 3.31 0.07
N LEU A 41 -20.39 4.50 0.49
CA LEU A 41 -21.81 4.80 0.77
C LEU A 41 -22.75 4.36 -0.37
N MET A 42 -22.31 4.51 -1.63
CA MET A 42 -23.10 4.17 -2.81
C MET A 42 -22.95 2.70 -3.25
N GLY A 43 -22.27 1.87 -2.46
CA GLY A 43 -22.10 0.44 -2.74
C GLY A 43 -20.94 0.10 -3.68
N PHE A 44 -20.09 1.06 -4.07
CA PHE A 44 -18.96 0.83 -4.98
C PHE A 44 -17.71 0.31 -4.26
N ASP A 45 -17.05 -0.70 -4.84
CA ASP A 45 -15.69 -1.09 -4.45
C ASP A 45 -14.68 -0.12 -5.09
N LEU A 46 -14.20 0.85 -4.30
CA LEU A 46 -13.29 1.90 -4.80
C LEU A 46 -12.04 1.32 -5.49
N ASN A 47 -11.54 0.17 -5.04
CA ASN A 47 -10.35 -0.46 -5.64
C ASN A 47 -10.67 -1.24 -6.94
N ARG A 48 -11.81 -0.96 -7.57
CA ARG A 48 -12.17 -1.39 -8.93
C ARG A 48 -12.41 -0.22 -9.89
N HIS A 49 -12.32 1.01 -9.41
CA HIS A 49 -12.67 2.22 -10.16
C HIS A 49 -11.47 3.14 -10.44
N TRP A 50 -10.22 2.68 -10.30
CA TRP A 50 -9.04 3.50 -10.58
C TRP A 50 -8.92 3.93 -12.05
N GLN A 51 -9.42 3.11 -12.97
CA GLN A 51 -9.38 3.42 -14.41
C GLN A 51 -10.18 4.67 -14.74
N ASP A 52 -11.41 4.77 -14.25
CA ASP A 52 -12.31 5.90 -14.51
C ASP A 52 -13.14 6.25 -13.25
N PRO A 53 -12.55 6.94 -12.27
CA PRO A 53 -13.29 7.38 -11.10
C PRO A 53 -14.19 8.57 -11.46
N SER A 54 -15.45 8.53 -11.04
CA SER A 54 -16.36 9.68 -11.15
C SER A 54 -16.10 10.67 -10.03
N ALA A 55 -16.00 11.97 -10.34
CA ALA A 55 -15.88 13.02 -9.34
C ALA A 55 -17.12 13.11 -8.42
N TRP A 56 -18.28 12.62 -8.88
CA TRP A 56 -19.52 12.59 -8.09
C TRP A 56 -19.67 11.29 -7.28
N ALA A 57 -19.44 10.13 -7.91
CA ALA A 57 -19.65 8.84 -7.23
C ALA A 57 -18.44 8.37 -6.41
N HIS A 58 -17.22 8.76 -6.81
CA HIS A 58 -15.96 8.33 -6.21
C HIS A 58 -15.06 9.56 -5.88
N PRO A 59 -15.56 10.59 -5.16
CA PRO A 59 -14.86 11.86 -5.02
C PRO A 59 -13.48 11.72 -4.38
N THR A 60 -13.32 10.84 -3.39
CA THR A 60 -12.03 10.59 -2.73
C THR A 60 -11.02 9.95 -3.68
N LEU A 61 -11.43 8.90 -4.39
CA LEU A 61 -10.61 8.22 -5.38
C LEU A 61 -10.22 9.15 -6.54
N TYR A 62 -11.17 9.95 -7.02
CA TYR A 62 -10.94 10.97 -8.04
C TYR A 62 -9.88 11.98 -7.58
N GLY A 63 -10.04 12.55 -6.38
CA GLY A 63 -9.09 13.52 -5.82
C GLY A 63 -7.68 12.94 -5.66
N VAL A 64 -7.56 11.72 -5.13
CA VAL A 64 -6.26 11.03 -4.99
C VAL A 64 -5.63 10.75 -6.35
N LYS A 65 -6.41 10.31 -7.34
CA LYS A 65 -5.90 10.12 -8.72
C LYS A 65 -5.38 11.44 -9.31
N GLN A 66 -6.12 12.55 -9.15
CA GLN A 66 -5.66 13.85 -9.63
C GLN A 66 -4.37 14.29 -8.94
N LEU A 67 -4.25 14.09 -7.62
CA LEU A 67 -3.02 14.38 -6.88
C LEU A 67 -1.84 13.55 -7.41
N ILE A 68 -2.03 12.26 -7.67
CA ILE A 68 -0.99 11.38 -8.20
C ILE A 68 -0.52 11.85 -9.58
N VAL A 69 -1.46 12.14 -10.49
CA VAL A 69 -1.14 12.66 -11.84
C VAL A 69 -0.40 13.99 -11.74
N GLN A 70 -0.86 14.93 -10.91
CA GLN A 70 -0.18 16.22 -10.71
C GLN A 70 1.26 16.07 -10.19
N MET A 71 1.50 15.08 -9.32
CA MET A 71 2.84 14.81 -8.80
C MET A 71 3.74 14.15 -9.85
N TYR A 72 3.18 13.24 -10.64
CA TYR A 72 3.89 12.58 -11.74
C TYR A 72 4.29 13.59 -12.83
N ASP A 73 3.40 14.52 -13.17
CA ASP A 73 3.66 15.54 -14.19
C ASP A 73 4.59 16.66 -13.72
N ASN A 74 4.96 16.70 -12.43
CA ASN A 74 5.83 17.73 -11.88
C ASN A 74 7.31 17.38 -12.15
N PRO A 75 8.02 18.12 -13.01
CA PRO A 75 9.41 17.80 -13.37
C PRO A 75 10.41 17.96 -12.21
N LYS A 76 9.99 18.55 -11.08
CA LYS A 76 10.80 18.70 -9.87
C LYS A 76 10.59 17.58 -8.86
N ALA A 77 9.68 16.65 -9.12
CA ALA A 77 9.38 15.53 -8.25
C ALA A 77 9.53 14.22 -9.02
N SER A 78 10.04 13.18 -8.36
CA SER A 78 10.03 11.81 -8.85
C SER A 78 9.10 10.99 -7.96
N MET A 79 8.17 10.25 -8.57
CA MET A 79 7.30 9.34 -7.83
C MET A 79 7.93 7.95 -7.78
N GLU A 80 8.65 7.64 -6.72
CA GLU A 80 9.33 6.34 -6.59
C GLU A 80 8.38 5.22 -6.10
N PHE A 81 7.46 5.55 -5.20
CA PHE A 81 6.60 4.57 -4.52
C PHE A 81 5.14 4.96 -4.49
N TYR A 82 4.29 3.99 -4.77
CA TYR A 82 2.87 3.98 -4.44
C TYR A 82 2.56 2.71 -3.63
N ILE A 83 1.94 2.86 -2.47
CA ILE A 83 1.57 1.74 -1.60
C ILE A 83 0.09 1.88 -1.21
N ASP A 84 -0.71 0.91 -1.63
CA ASP A 84 -2.13 0.77 -1.28
C ASP A 84 -2.25 -0.21 -0.10
N ILE A 85 -2.68 0.26 1.07
CA ILE A 85 -2.72 -0.56 2.29
C ILE A 85 -4.13 -1.13 2.47
N HIS A 86 -4.19 -2.46 2.55
CA HIS A 86 -5.39 -3.27 2.72
C HIS A 86 -5.23 -4.23 3.88
N ALA A 87 -6.35 -4.80 4.28
CA ALA A 87 -6.39 -5.84 5.27
C ALA A 87 -7.01 -7.12 4.69
N HIS A 88 -6.50 -8.25 5.17
CA HIS A 88 -6.75 -9.55 4.58
C HIS A 88 -7.37 -10.50 5.59
N SER A 89 -8.49 -11.14 5.22
CA SER A 89 -9.31 -11.90 6.16
C SER A 89 -8.88 -13.34 6.39
N THR A 90 -8.15 -13.94 5.44
CA THR A 90 -7.84 -15.38 5.46
C THR A 90 -6.38 -15.68 5.72
N MET A 91 -5.49 -15.01 4.99
CA MET A 91 -4.04 -15.12 5.20
C MET A 91 -3.58 -14.40 6.46
N MET A 92 -2.52 -14.95 7.04
CA MET A 92 -1.82 -14.47 8.22
C MET A 92 -0.63 -13.59 7.78
N ASN A 93 -0.04 -12.85 8.73
CA ASN A 93 1.09 -11.95 8.48
C ASN A 93 0.75 -10.75 7.57
N GLY A 94 1.70 -9.83 7.43
CA GLY A 94 1.73 -8.82 6.37
C GLY A 94 2.44 -9.33 5.13
N PHE A 95 1.96 -9.00 3.93
CA PHE A 95 2.60 -9.38 2.68
C PHE A 95 2.25 -8.40 1.57
N MET A 96 3.02 -8.41 0.47
CA MET A 96 2.81 -7.48 -0.63
C MET A 96 2.38 -8.15 -1.92
N TYR A 97 1.58 -7.43 -2.67
CA TYR A 97 1.33 -7.69 -4.08
C TYR A 97 2.02 -6.63 -4.93
N GLY A 98 2.85 -7.05 -5.89
CA GLY A 98 3.48 -6.19 -6.88
C GLY A 98 3.11 -6.57 -8.32
N ASN A 99 3.70 -5.90 -9.30
CA ASN A 99 3.43 -6.15 -10.73
C ASN A 99 4.50 -7.05 -11.34
N ILE A 100 4.16 -7.81 -12.38
CA ILE A 100 5.19 -8.42 -13.24
C ILE A 100 5.64 -7.37 -14.26
N PHE A 101 6.96 -7.18 -14.35
CA PHE A 101 7.62 -6.36 -15.35
C PHE A 101 8.38 -7.26 -16.33
N GLU A 102 8.42 -6.88 -17.60
CA GLU A 102 9.18 -7.61 -18.64
C GLU A 102 10.69 -7.34 -18.50
N ASP A 103 11.06 -6.14 -18.04
CA ASP A 103 12.43 -5.79 -17.71
C ASP A 103 12.90 -6.51 -16.44
N GLU A 104 13.94 -7.34 -16.59
CA GLU A 104 14.46 -8.16 -15.49
C GLU A 104 15.07 -7.31 -14.37
N GLU A 105 15.72 -6.20 -14.69
CA GLU A 105 16.34 -5.34 -13.69
C GLU A 105 15.28 -4.69 -12.80
N ARG A 106 14.24 -4.12 -13.40
CA ARG A 106 13.07 -3.58 -12.71
C ARG A 106 12.36 -4.65 -11.89
N PHE A 107 12.22 -5.86 -12.43
CA PHE A 107 11.64 -6.99 -11.71
C PHE A 107 12.44 -7.37 -10.46
N GLN A 108 13.77 -7.32 -10.52
CA GLN A 108 14.62 -7.57 -9.36
C GLN A 108 14.57 -6.41 -8.37
N ARG A 109 14.60 -5.16 -8.84
CA ARG A 109 14.55 -3.95 -8.00
C ARG A 109 13.27 -3.88 -7.17
N GLN A 110 12.11 -4.23 -7.72
CA GLN A 110 10.86 -4.23 -6.95
C GLN A 110 10.86 -5.22 -5.77
N ALA A 111 11.68 -6.27 -5.81
CA ALA A 111 11.76 -7.24 -4.72
C ALA A 111 12.60 -6.73 -3.54
N VAL A 112 13.39 -5.67 -3.72
CA VAL A 112 14.26 -5.10 -2.68
C VAL A 112 13.44 -4.59 -1.51
N PHE A 113 12.37 -3.82 -1.77
CA PHE A 113 11.57 -3.22 -0.70
C PHE A 113 10.83 -4.28 0.15
N PRO A 114 10.10 -5.25 -0.41
CA PRO A 114 9.51 -6.34 0.38
C PRO A 114 10.56 -7.17 1.14
N ARG A 115 11.76 -7.34 0.57
CA ARG A 115 12.85 -8.07 1.26
C ARG A 115 13.37 -7.29 2.47
N LEU A 116 13.50 -5.96 2.35
CA LEU A 116 13.84 -5.10 3.48
C LEU A 116 12.75 -5.13 4.55
N LEU A 117 11.47 -5.13 4.17
CA LEU A 117 10.37 -5.29 5.12
C LEU A 117 10.49 -6.62 5.89
N CYS A 118 10.69 -7.73 5.19
CA CYS A 118 10.87 -9.04 5.82
C CYS A 118 12.06 -9.10 6.81
N GLN A 119 13.08 -8.27 6.62
CA GLN A 119 14.24 -8.21 7.51
C GLN A 119 14.00 -7.33 8.75
N ASN A 120 13.10 -6.35 8.65
CA ASN A 120 12.89 -5.34 9.69
C ASN A 120 11.53 -5.49 10.41
N ALA A 121 10.62 -6.31 9.88
CA ALA A 121 9.29 -6.54 10.42
C ALA A 121 9.08 -8.05 10.57
N GLU A 122 8.96 -8.51 11.82
CA GLU A 122 8.76 -9.92 12.18
C GLU A 122 7.41 -10.48 11.72
N ASP A 123 6.43 -9.61 11.55
CA ASP A 123 5.09 -9.91 11.10
C ASP A 123 4.96 -9.92 9.57
N PHE A 124 6.02 -9.58 8.82
CA PHE A 124 6.01 -9.57 7.36
C PHE A 124 6.51 -10.89 6.75
N SER A 125 5.77 -11.39 5.77
CA SER A 125 6.06 -12.63 5.05
C SER A 125 6.47 -12.36 3.60
N PHE A 126 7.76 -12.49 3.32
CA PHE A 126 8.27 -12.47 1.95
C PHE A 126 7.78 -13.67 1.13
N SER A 127 7.60 -14.85 1.75
CA SER A 127 7.10 -16.04 1.06
C SER A 127 5.67 -15.89 0.56
N SER A 128 4.84 -15.09 1.25
CA SER A 128 3.47 -14.78 0.84
C SER A 128 3.41 -13.57 -0.12
N THR A 129 4.52 -12.87 -0.33
CA THR A 129 4.59 -11.74 -1.28
C THR A 129 4.56 -12.27 -2.71
N CYS A 130 3.69 -11.70 -3.55
CA CYS A 130 3.42 -12.19 -4.89
C CYS A 130 3.43 -11.08 -5.94
N PHE A 131 4.09 -11.34 -7.07
CA PHE A 131 4.11 -10.44 -8.23
C PHE A 131 3.26 -11.08 -9.33
N ASN A 132 2.22 -10.38 -9.80
CA ASN A 132 1.29 -10.93 -10.81
C ASN A 132 0.82 -9.90 -11.85
N ARG A 133 0.14 -10.40 -12.89
CA ARG A 133 -0.43 -9.62 -14.00
C ARG A 133 -1.92 -9.90 -14.22
N ASP A 134 -2.64 -10.27 -13.16
CA ASP A 134 -4.02 -10.76 -13.24
C ASP A 134 -4.98 -9.73 -13.86
N ALA A 135 -5.69 -10.12 -14.91
CA ALA A 135 -6.62 -9.25 -15.63
C ALA A 135 -7.78 -8.76 -14.74
N VAL A 136 -8.27 -9.62 -13.82
CA VAL A 136 -9.34 -9.27 -12.87
C VAL A 136 -8.94 -8.14 -11.92
N LYS A 137 -7.63 -7.95 -11.72
CA LYS A 137 -7.08 -6.88 -10.86
C LYS A 137 -6.77 -5.61 -11.64
N ALA A 138 -7.00 -5.55 -12.95
CA ALA A 138 -6.63 -4.38 -13.77
C ALA A 138 -7.21 -3.05 -13.25
N GLY A 139 -8.38 -3.08 -12.62
CA GLY A 139 -9.02 -1.90 -12.02
C GLY A 139 -8.51 -1.50 -10.63
N THR A 140 -7.52 -2.20 -10.06
CA THR A 140 -6.93 -1.82 -8.76
C THR A 140 -5.88 -0.73 -8.90
N GLY A 141 -5.62 -0.01 -7.80
CA GLY A 141 -4.64 1.09 -7.78
C GLY A 141 -3.27 0.63 -8.24
N ARG A 142 -2.76 -0.45 -7.64
CA ARG A 142 -1.48 -1.08 -8.01
C ARG A 142 -1.36 -1.37 -9.51
N ARG A 143 -2.42 -1.92 -10.13
CA ARG A 143 -2.39 -2.35 -11.54
C ARG A 143 -2.56 -1.18 -12.49
N PHE A 144 -3.49 -0.29 -12.22
CA PHE A 144 -3.74 0.89 -13.03
C PHE A 144 -2.54 1.84 -13.01
N LEU A 145 -2.05 2.19 -11.80
CA LEU A 145 -0.93 3.11 -11.66
C LEU A 145 0.39 2.51 -12.17
N GLY A 146 0.60 1.21 -12.01
CA GLY A 146 1.78 0.54 -12.55
C GLY A 146 1.86 0.52 -14.09
N GLY A 147 0.76 0.82 -14.79
CA GLY A 147 0.76 1.05 -16.24
C GLY A 147 0.68 2.52 -16.66
N LEU A 148 0.35 3.43 -15.73
CA LEU A 148 0.25 4.87 -15.98
C LEU A 148 1.58 5.58 -15.69
N LEU A 149 2.25 5.19 -14.59
CA LEU A 149 3.50 5.77 -14.13
C LEU A 149 4.68 5.18 -14.90
N ASP A 150 5.82 5.85 -14.83
CA ASP A 150 7.03 5.47 -15.53
C ASP A 150 7.69 4.20 -14.98
N ASP A 151 8.82 3.84 -15.59
CA ASP A 151 9.56 2.64 -15.22
C ASP A 151 10.31 2.74 -13.89
N THR A 152 10.36 3.92 -13.29
CA THR A 152 10.99 4.16 -11.99
C THR A 152 10.02 4.04 -10.83
N SER A 153 8.72 4.25 -11.07
CA SER A 153 7.68 4.07 -10.06
C SER A 153 7.39 2.59 -9.77
N TYR A 154 7.38 2.24 -8.48
CA TYR A 154 6.94 0.93 -7.99
C TYR A 154 5.61 1.02 -7.24
N CYS A 155 4.63 0.26 -7.71
CA CYS A 155 3.30 0.19 -7.14
C CYS A 155 3.08 -1.12 -6.39
N TYR A 156 2.69 -1.04 -5.12
CA TYR A 156 2.41 -2.19 -4.26
C TYR A 156 1.01 -2.11 -3.66
N THR A 157 0.43 -3.28 -3.40
CA THR A 157 -0.65 -3.43 -2.41
C THR A 157 -0.06 -4.13 -1.20
N LEU A 158 -0.06 -3.50 -0.04
CA LEU A 158 0.31 -4.11 1.23
C LEU A 158 -0.97 -4.69 1.86
N GLU A 159 -0.97 -5.98 2.12
CA GLU A 159 -2.06 -6.68 2.81
C GLU A 159 -1.59 -7.05 4.21
N VAL A 160 -2.41 -6.80 5.22
CA VAL A 160 -2.14 -7.18 6.61
C VAL A 160 -3.28 -8.03 7.15
N SER A 161 -2.97 -9.17 7.78
CA SER A 161 -4.01 -10.02 8.36
C SER A 161 -4.89 -9.29 9.38
N PHE A 162 -6.19 -9.59 9.41
CA PHE A 162 -7.08 -9.09 10.46
C PHE A 162 -6.79 -9.65 11.85
N TYR A 163 -6.23 -10.85 11.91
CA TYR A 163 -6.19 -11.61 13.16
C TYR A 163 -4.81 -11.65 13.77
N SER A 164 -3.85 -12.25 13.07
CA SER A 164 -2.57 -12.60 13.66
C SER A 164 -1.47 -12.75 12.63
N TYR A 165 -0.24 -12.75 13.12
CA TYR A 165 0.94 -13.12 12.37
C TYR A 165 1.59 -14.37 12.96
N VAL A 166 2.31 -15.11 12.12
CA VAL A 166 3.12 -16.25 12.52
C VAL A 166 4.57 -15.78 12.62
N VAL A 167 5.22 -16.04 13.76
CA VAL A 167 6.64 -15.71 13.94
C VAL A 167 7.49 -16.72 13.18
N GLY A 168 8.43 -16.21 12.37
CA GLY A 168 9.30 -17.03 11.53
C GLY A 168 9.96 -18.18 12.29
N GLY A 169 9.78 -19.41 11.79
CA GLY A 169 10.34 -20.63 12.40
C GLY A 169 9.46 -21.27 13.47
N THR A 170 8.26 -20.75 13.73
CA THR A 170 7.28 -21.34 14.67
C THR A 170 5.94 -21.58 14.01
N THR A 171 5.09 -22.40 14.63
CA THR A 171 3.66 -22.54 14.27
C THR A 171 2.76 -21.67 15.17
N SER A 172 3.36 -20.87 16.05
CA SER A 172 2.64 -20.04 17.01
C SER A 172 2.13 -18.77 16.33
N THR A 173 0.85 -18.49 16.54
CA THR A 173 0.19 -17.27 16.04
C THR A 173 0.14 -16.22 17.14
N VAL A 174 0.58 -15.00 16.83
CA VAL A 174 0.48 -13.85 17.72
C VAL A 174 -0.63 -12.93 17.21
N PRO A 175 -1.71 -12.69 17.99
CA PRO A 175 -2.77 -11.79 17.59
C PRO A 175 -2.27 -10.34 17.53
N TYR A 176 -2.75 -9.59 16.56
CA TYR A 176 -2.60 -8.14 16.58
C TYR A 176 -3.47 -7.59 17.71
N THR A 177 -2.87 -6.87 18.65
CA THR A 177 -3.58 -6.17 19.72
C THR A 177 -3.43 -4.66 19.55
N GLU A 178 -4.37 -3.90 20.10
CA GLU A 178 -4.31 -2.44 20.05
C GLU A 178 -3.02 -1.93 20.70
N GLU A 179 -2.60 -2.51 21.82
CA GLU A 179 -1.37 -2.17 22.54
C GLU A 179 -0.12 -2.52 21.72
N ALA A 180 -0.11 -3.65 21.02
CA ALA A 180 1.02 -4.07 20.18
C ALA A 180 1.14 -3.22 18.90
N CYS A 181 0.02 -2.81 18.30
CA CYS A 181 0.01 -1.89 17.16
C CYS A 181 0.44 -0.45 17.54
N ILE A 182 0.23 -0.07 18.80
CA ILE A 182 0.68 1.21 19.40
C ILE A 182 2.17 1.19 19.74
N LEU A 183 2.78 0.02 19.99
CA LEU A 183 4.18 -0.10 20.44
C LEU A 183 5.26 -0.05 19.35
N LEU A 184 4.88 0.20 18.10
CA LEU A 184 5.80 0.70 17.06
C LEU A 184 5.87 2.25 17.03
N MET A 185 5.45 2.92 18.12
CA MET A 185 5.61 4.36 18.36
C MET A 185 6.87 4.68 19.16
#